data_AF-A0A3B0WKU5-F1
#
_entry.id   AF-A0A3B0WKU5-F1
#
_cell.length_a   1.000
_cell.length_b   1.000
_cell.length_c   1.000
_cell.angle_alpha   90.00
_cell.angle_beta   90.00
_cell.angle_gamma   90.00
#
_symmetry.space_group_name_H-M   'P 1'
#
loop_
_entity.id
_entity.type
_entity.pdbx_description
1 polymer ?
#
loop_
_entity_poly.entity_id
_entity_poly.type
_entity_poly.pdbx_seq_one_letter_code
_entity_poly.pdbx_strand_id
1 'polypeptide(L)'
;QNHTYYVDGSPVIFDAYDGAWKTLLSATAGAGGQLVYGLDVTKPANFSGSDILWEFTDEPRVSGGNVYGDIDLGYTLGDVSFARMNNGKWVIIFGNGVNNTEADSNPSVTGNAAIYVVDAFTGALIKKFDTQVGMAEDPSGAGHPNGIAKVTPIDLNGDFKVDFIYAGDLFGNVWKMDVSSSSPGSWKAASTAAGKPKPFYIAKDSNGKVQPITSGIAVKRHPEFIEQTLVLFGTGSYFQTTDPADIQEQTFYAIWDDNTASQYDRSKLLEQKILSVESVTGLDGIDREFRVTSSGDIDPANYKIDWTKHKGWFMTLTETGERINVEPILRGNRIIFVTLTPLTDPCSSGGSSWIMEVSSDSGS
;
A
#
# COMPACT_ATOMS: atom_id res chain seq x y z
N GLN A 1 5.43 29.76 1.00
CA GLN A 1 5.83 29.20 2.32
C GLN A 1 6.65 27.97 2.02
N ASN A 2 7.91 27.90 2.46
CA ASN A 2 8.71 26.69 2.30
C ASN A 2 8.36 25.75 3.45
N HIS A 3 7.62 24.68 3.16
CA HIS A 3 7.45 23.60 4.10
C HIS A 3 8.83 22.98 4.35
N THR A 4 9.28 23.00 5.60
CA THR A 4 10.55 22.38 5.99
C THR A 4 10.19 21.02 6.56
N TYR A 5 10.26 19.98 5.72
CA TYR A 5 9.96 18.61 6.12
C TYR A 5 11.03 18.14 7.12
N TYR A 6 10.63 17.66 8.30
CA TYR A 6 11.58 17.14 9.31
C TYR A 6 11.18 15.72 9.72
N VAL A 7 9.93 15.53 10.14
CA VAL A 7 9.28 14.23 10.42
C VAL A 7 7.80 14.39 10.10
N ASP A 8 7.39 14.05 8.88
CA ASP A 8 5.99 14.17 8.41
C ASP A 8 5.27 12.82 8.29
N GLY A 9 5.92 11.73 8.71
CA GLY A 9 5.29 10.41 8.79
C GLY A 9 4.29 10.34 9.94
N SER A 10 3.17 9.62 9.76
CA SER A 10 2.22 9.42 10.86
C SER A 10 2.75 8.31 11.78
N PRO A 11 2.96 8.58 13.07
CA PRO A 11 3.43 7.56 14.00
C PRO A 11 2.35 6.50 14.24
N VAL A 12 2.77 5.24 14.32
CA VAL A 12 1.93 4.12 14.75
C VAL A 12 2.31 3.74 16.17
N ILE A 13 1.30 3.68 17.05
CA ILE A 13 1.44 3.33 18.46
C ILE A 13 0.77 1.98 18.69
N PHE A 14 1.44 1.08 19.41
CA PHE A 14 0.96 -0.27 19.62
C PHE A 14 1.52 -0.89 20.91
N ASP A 15 0.80 -1.87 21.45
CA ASP A 15 1.25 -2.63 22.61
C ASP A 15 1.94 -3.93 22.18
N ALA A 16 3.13 -4.19 22.73
CA ALA A 16 3.90 -5.39 22.47
C ALA A 16 4.41 -6.01 23.78
N TYR A 17 4.58 -7.33 23.79
CA TYR A 17 5.02 -8.09 24.96
C TYR A 17 6.38 -8.75 24.73
N ASP A 18 7.36 -8.41 25.57
CA ASP A 18 8.68 -9.05 25.65
C ASP A 18 9.11 -9.19 27.13
N GLY A 19 8.49 -10.14 27.83
CA GLY A 19 8.63 -10.32 29.28
C GLY A 19 7.84 -9.32 30.14
N ALA A 20 7.49 -8.16 29.57
CA ALA A 20 6.51 -7.22 30.10
C ALA A 20 5.78 -6.53 28.92
N TRP A 21 4.55 -6.05 29.18
CA TRP A 21 3.84 -5.21 28.22
C TRP A 21 4.47 -3.82 28.15
N LYS A 22 4.70 -3.36 26.92
CA LYS A 22 5.20 -2.02 26.59
C LYS A 22 4.31 -1.40 25.52
N THR A 23 4.17 -0.09 25.57
CA THR A 23 3.57 0.70 24.49
C THR A 23 4.70 1.28 23.66
N LEU A 24 4.82 0.83 22.42
CA LEU A 24 5.85 1.26 21.48
C LEU A 24 5.26 2.22 20.45
N LEU A 25 6.11 3.08 19.93
CA LEU A 25 5.81 3.96 18.81
C LEU A 25 6.83 3.72 17.72
N SER A 26 6.38 3.53 16.49
CA SER A 26 7.24 3.52 15.31
C SER A 26 6.74 4.49 14.26
N ALA A 27 7.67 5.13 13.58
CA ALA A 27 7.36 6.13 12.56
C ALA A 27 8.48 6.22 11.53
N THR A 28 8.17 6.88 10.44
CA THR A 28 9.12 7.21 9.37
C THR A 28 9.48 8.69 9.46
N ALA A 29 10.62 9.09 8.90
CA ALA A 29 10.97 10.51 8.75
C ALA A 29 10.17 11.19 7.61
N GLY A 30 9.33 10.46 6.87
CA GLY A 30 8.62 10.98 5.71
C GLY A 30 9.60 11.49 4.65
N ALA A 31 9.44 12.73 4.22
CA ALA A 31 10.34 13.40 3.28
C ALA A 31 11.59 14.02 3.95
N GLY A 32 11.71 13.94 5.28
CA GLY A 32 12.84 14.52 6.04
C GLY A 32 14.12 13.67 5.99
N GLY A 33 14.01 12.38 5.67
CA GLY A 33 15.16 11.48 5.57
C GLY A 33 14.77 10.02 5.29
N GLN A 34 15.74 9.21 4.90
CA GLN A 34 15.59 7.77 4.66
C GLN A 34 15.75 7.01 5.99
N LEU A 35 14.75 7.15 6.86
CA LEU A 35 14.79 6.67 8.24
C LEU A 35 13.44 6.12 8.71
N VAL A 36 13.49 4.97 9.36
CA VAL A 36 12.41 4.42 10.20
C VAL A 36 12.96 4.20 11.60
N TYR A 37 12.20 4.57 12.63
CA TYR A 37 12.65 4.47 14.02
C TYR A 37 11.59 3.89 14.94
N GLY A 38 12.03 3.39 16.09
CA GLY A 38 11.17 2.85 17.15
C GLY A 38 11.51 3.44 18.51
N LEU A 39 10.47 3.76 19.28
CA LEU A 39 10.54 4.36 20.60
C LEU A 39 9.71 3.54 21.61
N ASP A 40 10.14 3.52 22.87
CA ASP A 40 9.33 3.06 24.00
C ASP A 40 8.60 4.26 24.61
N VAL A 41 7.28 4.32 24.41
CA VAL A 41 6.43 5.40 24.92
C VAL A 41 5.55 4.93 26.08
N THR A 42 5.94 3.84 26.77
CA THR A 42 5.20 3.31 27.92
C THR A 42 5.07 4.34 29.06
N LYS A 43 6.06 5.23 29.21
CA LYS A 43 6.09 6.28 30.25
C LYS A 43 6.40 7.66 29.64
N PRO A 44 5.45 8.27 28.92
CA PRO A 44 5.73 9.47 28.11
C PRO A 44 6.16 10.68 28.96
N ALA A 45 5.74 10.75 30.22
CA ALA A 45 6.14 11.84 31.13
C ALA A 45 7.63 11.83 31.52
N ASN A 46 8.35 10.72 31.32
CA ASN A 46 9.77 10.57 31.67
C ASN A 46 10.61 10.15 30.46
N PHE A 47 10.17 10.47 29.24
CA PHE A 47 10.85 10.07 28.01
C PHE A 47 12.27 10.67 27.93
N SER A 48 13.22 9.85 27.49
CA SER A 48 14.65 10.17 27.44
C SER A 48 15.35 9.43 26.29
N GLY A 49 16.65 9.68 26.10
CA GLY A 49 17.42 9.01 25.05
C GLY A 49 17.51 7.48 25.20
N SER A 50 17.30 6.93 26.40
CA SER A 50 17.23 5.47 26.59
C SER A 50 15.92 4.84 26.11
N ASP A 51 14.91 5.67 25.82
CA ASP A 51 13.62 5.24 25.28
C ASP A 51 13.60 5.26 23.74
N ILE A 52 14.70 5.68 23.10
CA ILE A 52 14.95 5.47 21.68
C ILE A 52 15.46 4.03 21.52
N LEU A 53 14.66 3.16 20.91
CA LEU A 53 14.98 1.74 20.82
C LEU A 53 15.93 1.45 19.66
N TRP A 54 15.64 2.01 18.49
CA TRP A 54 16.39 1.71 17.27
C TRP A 54 16.10 2.69 16.14
N GLU A 55 17.01 2.70 15.18
CA GLU A 55 16.91 3.38 13.88
C GLU A 55 17.30 2.41 12.77
N PHE A 56 16.51 2.42 11.70
CA PHE A 56 16.75 1.68 10.46
C PHE A 56 16.91 2.70 9.31
N THR A 57 18.08 2.71 8.69
CA THR A 57 18.52 3.74 7.74
C THR A 57 18.95 3.13 6.40
N ASP A 58 19.22 3.97 5.41
CA ASP A 58 19.88 3.62 4.14
C ASP A 58 21.35 3.22 4.32
N GLU A 59 22.00 3.66 5.41
CA GLU A 59 23.34 3.20 5.81
C GLU A 59 23.26 1.86 6.58
N PRO A 60 23.62 0.70 6.00
CA PRO A 60 23.53 -0.59 6.69
C PRO A 60 24.62 -0.72 7.76
N ARG A 61 24.20 -0.97 9.00
CA ARG A 61 25.09 -1.19 10.15
C ARG A 61 24.97 -2.63 10.65
N VAL A 62 26.08 -3.25 11.03
CA VAL A 62 26.10 -4.63 11.55
C VAL A 62 26.61 -4.65 12.98
N SER A 63 25.84 -5.26 13.89
CA SER A 63 26.25 -5.45 15.29
C SER A 63 25.72 -6.79 15.81
N GLY A 64 26.60 -7.61 16.37
CA GLY A 64 26.22 -8.91 16.94
C GLY A 64 25.60 -9.90 15.95
N GLY A 65 25.88 -9.76 14.64
CA GLY A 65 25.26 -10.55 13.58
C GLY A 65 23.90 -10.04 13.09
N ASN A 66 23.37 -8.98 13.72
CA ASN A 66 22.16 -8.30 13.27
C ASN A 66 22.51 -7.14 12.33
N VAL A 67 21.61 -6.87 11.39
CA VAL A 67 21.70 -5.76 10.44
C VAL A 67 20.66 -4.69 10.80
N TYR A 68 21.07 -3.42 10.77
CA TYR A 68 20.24 -2.26 11.03
C TYR A 68 20.43 -1.29 9.87
N GLY A 69 19.47 -1.27 8.95
CA GLY A 69 19.53 -0.50 7.72
C GLY A 69 19.85 -1.33 6.47
N ASP A 70 19.58 -0.75 5.30
CA ASP A 70 19.78 -1.36 4.00
C ASP A 70 19.76 -0.27 2.91
N ILE A 71 20.69 -0.36 1.95
CA ILE A 71 20.90 0.65 0.90
C ILE A 71 19.70 0.86 -0.05
N ASP A 72 18.74 -0.07 -0.07
CA ASP A 72 17.54 0.08 -0.89
C ASP A 72 16.42 0.86 -0.17
N LEU A 73 16.65 1.33 1.07
CA LEU A 73 15.74 2.21 1.79
C LEU A 73 15.79 3.63 1.19
N GLY A 74 14.64 4.16 0.82
CA GLY A 74 14.44 5.53 0.40
C GLY A 74 13.53 6.30 1.37
N TYR A 75 12.96 7.41 0.88
CA TYR A 75 12.01 8.20 1.65
C TYR A 75 10.72 7.42 1.88
N THR A 76 10.49 7.02 3.12
CA THR A 76 9.32 6.23 3.49
C THR A 76 8.17 7.17 3.82
N LEU A 77 7.39 7.54 2.80
CA LEU A 77 6.26 8.47 2.92
C LEU A 77 5.00 7.84 3.53
N GLY A 78 4.90 6.51 3.49
CA GLY A 78 3.79 5.78 4.10
C GLY A 78 4.05 5.46 5.58
N ASP A 79 2.99 5.06 6.26
CA ASP A 79 3.06 4.60 7.64
C ASP A 79 3.65 3.19 7.71
N VAL A 80 4.16 2.83 8.88
CA VAL A 80 4.62 1.46 9.14
C VAL A 80 3.45 0.58 9.60
N SER A 81 3.52 -0.70 9.29
CA SER A 81 2.61 -1.71 9.83
C SER A 81 3.23 -2.40 11.04
N PHE A 82 2.40 -2.72 12.03
CA PHE A 82 2.79 -3.51 13.20
C PHE A 82 2.01 -4.82 13.23
N ALA A 83 2.68 -5.92 13.54
CA ALA A 83 2.02 -7.20 13.70
C ALA A 83 2.81 -8.19 14.55
N ARG A 84 2.16 -9.31 14.88
CA ARG A 84 2.82 -10.50 15.42
C ARG A 84 3.03 -11.52 14.31
N MET A 85 4.21 -12.12 14.24
CA MET A 85 4.54 -13.11 13.21
C MET A 85 4.36 -14.54 13.73
N ASN A 86 4.29 -15.50 12.80
CA ASN A 86 4.19 -16.93 13.11
C ASN A 86 5.38 -17.51 13.91
N ASN A 87 6.51 -16.79 13.97
CA ASN A 87 7.66 -17.12 14.83
C ASN A 87 7.51 -16.60 16.28
N GLY A 88 6.40 -15.94 16.61
CA GLY A 88 6.08 -15.39 17.92
C GLY A 88 6.58 -13.96 18.16
N LYS A 89 7.40 -13.39 17.27
CA LYS A 89 7.95 -12.04 17.40
C LYS A 89 6.94 -10.97 17.02
N TRP A 90 7.03 -9.85 17.71
CA TRP A 90 6.43 -8.59 17.32
C TRP A 90 7.34 -7.87 16.33
N VAL A 91 6.78 -7.34 15.25
CA VAL A 91 7.55 -6.74 14.15
C VAL A 91 6.96 -5.43 13.67
N ILE A 92 7.83 -4.61 13.09
CA ILE A 92 7.47 -3.51 12.23
C ILE A 92 7.72 -3.93 10.78
N ILE A 93 6.75 -3.66 9.91
CA ILE A 93 6.75 -4.02 8.49
C ILE A 93 6.52 -2.75 7.69
N PHE A 94 7.39 -2.49 6.72
CA PHE A 94 7.31 -1.28 5.91
C PHE A 94 7.89 -1.51 4.52
N GLY A 95 7.44 -0.71 3.57
CA GLY A 95 8.03 -0.67 2.24
C GLY A 95 9.27 0.20 2.24
N ASN A 96 10.13 0.03 1.25
CA ASN A 96 11.36 0.79 1.13
C ASN A 96 11.16 2.27 0.79
N GLY A 97 9.94 2.71 0.49
CA GLY A 97 9.68 4.09 0.13
C GLY A 97 10.12 4.43 -1.28
N VAL A 98 10.40 5.71 -1.53
CA VAL A 98 10.66 6.27 -2.86
C VAL A 98 12.06 6.87 -2.95
N ASN A 99 12.57 7.05 -4.17
CA ASN A 99 13.87 7.66 -4.44
C ASN A 99 15.05 7.01 -3.69
N ASN A 100 15.05 5.68 -3.55
CA ASN A 100 16.18 4.96 -2.93
C ASN A 100 17.49 5.05 -3.74
N THR A 101 17.49 5.66 -4.93
CA THR A 101 18.66 5.94 -5.75
C THR A 101 19.07 7.42 -5.69
N GLU A 102 18.56 8.17 -4.72
CA GLU A 102 18.95 9.57 -4.53
C GLU A 102 20.47 9.70 -4.39
N ALA A 103 21.05 10.74 -4.97
CA ALA A 103 22.48 10.97 -4.93
C ALA A 103 22.93 11.49 -3.55
N ASP A 104 22.95 10.59 -2.58
CA ASP A 104 23.44 10.80 -1.21
C ASP A 104 24.70 9.94 -0.94
N SER A 105 24.95 9.58 0.32
CA SER A 105 26.11 8.78 0.70
C SER A 105 25.92 7.27 0.48
N ASN A 106 24.68 6.79 0.40
CA ASN A 106 24.35 5.36 0.27
C ASN A 106 23.24 5.13 -0.78
N PRO A 107 23.43 5.53 -2.05
CA PRO A 107 22.43 5.30 -3.09
C PRO A 107 22.27 3.82 -3.41
N SER A 108 21.02 3.34 -3.52
CA SER A 108 20.71 2.04 -4.12
C SER A 108 21.32 1.92 -5.51
N VAL A 109 21.87 0.74 -5.81
CA VAL A 109 22.45 0.42 -7.12
C VAL A 109 21.40 -0.11 -8.09
N THR A 110 20.27 -0.60 -7.59
CA THR A 110 19.24 -1.29 -8.39
C THR A 110 17.97 -0.46 -8.52
N GLY A 111 17.65 0.36 -7.52
CA GLY A 111 16.36 1.04 -7.41
C GLY A 111 15.19 0.08 -7.26
N ASN A 112 15.41 -1.13 -6.73
CA ASN A 112 14.37 -2.12 -6.56
C ASN A 112 13.36 -1.69 -5.49
N ALA A 113 12.09 -2.08 -5.69
CA ALA A 113 11.10 -2.08 -4.63
C ALA A 113 11.39 -3.20 -3.62
N ALA A 114 11.27 -2.90 -2.33
CA ALA A 114 11.48 -3.88 -1.26
C ALA A 114 10.51 -3.71 -0.08
N ILE A 115 10.27 -4.82 0.64
CA ILE A 115 9.56 -4.84 1.92
C ILE A 115 10.54 -5.27 3.01
N TYR A 116 10.57 -4.54 4.12
CA TYR A 116 11.36 -4.87 5.29
C TYR A 116 10.47 -5.38 6.42
N VAL A 117 10.94 -6.41 7.12
CA VAL A 117 10.39 -6.89 8.39
C VAL A 117 11.50 -6.78 9.42
N VAL A 118 11.31 -5.93 10.41
CA VAL A 118 12.27 -5.70 11.50
C VAL A 118 11.66 -6.07 12.85
N ASP A 119 12.49 -6.50 13.78
CA ASP A 119 12.08 -6.77 15.16
C ASP A 119 11.60 -5.49 15.85
N ALA A 120 10.41 -5.49 16.45
CA ALA A 120 9.81 -4.26 16.98
C ALA A 120 10.57 -3.65 18.19
N PHE A 121 11.32 -4.46 18.94
CA PHE A 121 12.05 -4.00 20.12
C PHE A 121 13.49 -3.58 19.81
N THR A 122 14.09 -4.17 18.78
CA THR A 122 15.52 -3.99 18.48
C THR A 122 15.80 -3.33 17.14
N GLY A 123 14.84 -3.31 16.21
CA GLY A 123 15.03 -2.79 14.85
C GLY A 123 15.92 -3.68 13.97
N ALA A 124 16.33 -4.85 14.46
CA ALA A 124 17.14 -5.79 13.70
C ALA A 124 16.35 -6.34 12.52
N LEU A 125 16.96 -6.33 11.32
CA LEU A 125 16.37 -6.89 10.12
C LEU A 125 16.13 -8.40 10.28
N ILE A 126 14.87 -8.81 10.21
CA ILE A 126 14.47 -10.23 10.20
C ILE A 126 14.42 -10.74 8.77
N LYS A 127 13.84 -9.95 7.86
CA LYS A 127 13.68 -10.33 6.46
C LYS A 127 13.56 -9.08 5.57
N LYS A 128 14.25 -9.12 4.43
CA LYS A 128 13.99 -8.26 3.28
C LYS A 128 13.34 -9.11 2.18
N PHE A 129 12.27 -8.59 1.60
CA PHE A 129 11.71 -9.09 0.36
C PHE A 129 12.08 -8.12 -0.75
N ASP A 130 13.14 -8.42 -1.48
CA ASP A 130 13.50 -7.71 -2.71
C ASP A 130 12.61 -8.25 -3.85
N THR A 131 11.88 -7.34 -4.51
CA THR A 131 11.00 -7.69 -5.63
C THR A 131 11.78 -8.00 -6.92
N GLN A 132 13.04 -7.58 -7.00
CA GLN A 132 13.88 -7.61 -8.20
C GLN A 132 13.27 -6.83 -9.38
N VAL A 133 12.49 -5.79 -9.07
CA VAL A 133 11.89 -4.86 -10.02
C VAL A 133 12.29 -3.44 -9.61
N GLY A 134 13.20 -2.85 -10.38
CA GLY A 134 13.77 -1.51 -10.14
C GLY A 134 14.06 -0.77 -11.43
N MET A 135 15.14 0.02 -11.47
CA MET A 135 15.46 0.88 -12.61
C MET A 135 15.54 0.12 -13.95
N ALA A 136 16.02 -1.12 -13.94
CA ALA A 136 16.14 -1.95 -15.13
C ALA A 136 14.77 -2.43 -15.67
N GLU A 137 13.75 -2.44 -14.81
CA GLU A 137 12.39 -2.87 -15.11
C GLU A 137 11.40 -1.69 -15.20
N ASP A 138 11.89 -0.44 -15.22
CA ASP A 138 11.06 0.75 -15.37
C ASP A 138 10.16 0.66 -16.62
N PRO A 139 8.82 0.64 -16.47
CA PRO A 139 7.88 0.54 -17.58
C PRO A 139 7.96 1.70 -18.59
N SER A 140 8.48 2.85 -18.17
CA SER A 140 8.71 4.01 -19.06
C SER A 140 10.03 3.93 -19.82
N GLY A 141 10.95 3.05 -19.40
CA GLY A 141 12.30 2.90 -19.96
C GLY A 141 13.26 4.04 -19.61
N ALA A 142 12.90 4.94 -18.69
CA ALA A 142 13.72 6.08 -18.29
C ALA A 142 14.65 5.78 -17.11
N GLY A 143 14.54 4.61 -16.49
CA GLY A 143 15.41 4.17 -15.41
C GLY A 143 15.06 4.79 -14.06
N HIS A 144 13.80 5.10 -13.81
CA HIS A 144 13.35 5.57 -12.51
C HIS A 144 13.44 4.44 -11.46
N PRO A 145 13.70 4.74 -10.18
CA PRO A 145 13.61 3.75 -9.12
C PRO A 145 12.15 3.35 -8.87
N ASN A 146 11.95 2.09 -8.49
CA ASN A 146 10.68 1.59 -7.98
C ASN A 146 10.64 1.76 -6.45
N GLY A 147 9.47 1.56 -5.85
CA GLY A 147 9.29 1.75 -4.42
C GLY A 147 7.96 1.22 -3.93
N ILE A 148 7.94 0.77 -2.67
CA ILE A 148 6.70 0.39 -1.97
C ILE A 148 6.40 1.43 -0.90
N ALA A 149 5.24 2.07 -0.99
CA ALA A 149 4.82 3.11 -0.05
C ALA A 149 4.19 2.54 1.22
N LYS A 150 3.24 1.60 1.07
CA LYS A 150 2.48 1.00 2.17
C LYS A 150 2.45 -0.53 2.06
N VAL A 151 2.41 -1.19 3.21
CA VAL A 151 2.45 -2.66 3.32
C VAL A 151 1.35 -3.14 4.26
N THR A 152 0.55 -4.10 3.80
CA THR A 152 -0.61 -4.61 4.53
C THR A 152 -0.37 -6.06 4.98
N PRO A 153 -0.12 -6.31 6.27
CA PRO A 153 -0.07 -7.65 6.83
C PRO A 153 -1.48 -8.23 7.03
N ILE A 154 -1.67 -9.50 6.65
CA ILE A 154 -2.94 -10.21 6.68
C ILE A 154 -2.82 -11.47 7.55
N ASP A 155 -3.65 -11.52 8.59
CA ASP A 155 -4.00 -12.74 9.32
C ASP A 155 -5.26 -13.34 8.67
N LEU A 156 -5.12 -14.49 8.03
CA LEU A 156 -6.24 -15.12 7.33
C LEU A 156 -7.02 -16.03 8.26
N ASN A 157 -6.37 -16.64 9.25
CA ASN A 157 -6.94 -17.70 10.09
C ASN A 157 -7.51 -17.19 11.44
N GLY A 158 -7.24 -15.94 11.81
CA GLY A 158 -7.76 -15.26 13.00
C GLY A 158 -7.01 -15.59 14.29
N ASP A 159 -5.75 -16.04 14.22
CA ASP A 159 -4.92 -16.34 15.39
C ASP A 159 -4.04 -15.17 15.86
N PHE A 160 -4.26 -13.99 15.29
CA PHE A 160 -3.52 -12.75 15.49
C PHE A 160 -2.06 -12.80 15.00
N LYS A 161 -1.72 -13.72 14.09
CA LYS A 161 -0.42 -13.76 13.43
C LYS A 161 -0.53 -13.60 11.92
N VAL A 162 0.45 -12.91 11.36
CA VAL A 162 0.47 -12.63 9.91
C VAL A 162 0.79 -13.90 9.13
N ASP A 163 -0.05 -14.21 8.15
CA ASP A 163 0.13 -15.29 7.18
C ASP A 163 0.64 -14.77 5.84
N PHE A 164 0.12 -13.62 5.39
CA PHE A 164 0.47 -13.00 4.12
C PHE A 164 0.76 -11.50 4.28
N ILE A 165 1.57 -10.97 3.39
CA ILE A 165 1.80 -9.54 3.28
C ILE A 165 1.48 -9.11 1.84
N TYR A 166 0.65 -8.09 1.67
CA TYR A 166 0.38 -7.46 0.38
C TYR A 166 0.98 -6.05 0.31
N ALA A 167 1.44 -5.67 -0.86
CA ALA A 167 1.95 -4.32 -1.11
C ALA A 167 1.80 -3.94 -2.58
N GLY A 168 1.51 -2.67 -2.85
CA GLY A 168 1.57 -2.08 -4.18
C GLY A 168 2.89 -1.33 -4.38
N ASP A 169 3.38 -1.26 -5.61
CA ASP A 169 4.56 -0.47 -5.95
C ASP A 169 4.30 0.65 -6.98
N LEU A 170 5.30 1.50 -7.19
CA LEU A 170 5.23 2.62 -8.13
C LEU A 170 5.06 2.19 -9.59
N PHE A 171 5.39 0.94 -9.92
CA PHE A 171 5.25 0.38 -11.27
C PHE A 171 3.93 -0.38 -11.47
N GLY A 172 3.01 -0.25 -10.51
CA GLY A 172 1.67 -0.82 -10.57
C GLY A 172 1.61 -2.31 -10.24
N ASN A 173 2.70 -2.90 -9.76
CA ASN A 173 2.68 -4.29 -9.33
C ASN A 173 2.03 -4.40 -7.95
N VAL A 174 1.23 -5.44 -7.78
CA VAL A 174 0.76 -5.90 -6.47
C VAL A 174 1.54 -7.15 -6.10
N TRP A 175 2.23 -7.10 -4.98
CA TRP A 175 3.05 -8.19 -4.46
C TRP A 175 2.33 -8.92 -3.34
N LYS A 176 2.55 -10.23 -3.25
CA LYS A 176 2.12 -11.07 -2.13
C LYS A 176 3.32 -11.85 -1.62
N MET A 177 3.57 -11.75 -0.32
CA MET A 177 4.59 -12.54 0.38
C MET A 177 3.91 -13.55 1.31
N ASP A 178 4.42 -14.77 1.32
CA ASP A 178 4.05 -15.83 2.26
C ASP A 178 4.98 -15.78 3.47
N VAL A 179 4.39 -15.51 4.64
CA VAL A 179 5.05 -15.42 5.95
C VAL A 179 4.41 -16.36 6.98
N SER A 180 3.62 -17.32 6.51
CA SER A 180 2.88 -18.28 7.36
C SER A 180 3.79 -19.25 8.14
N SER A 181 5.02 -19.46 7.66
CA SER A 181 6.00 -20.29 8.37
C SER A 181 6.49 -19.62 9.66
N SER A 182 6.72 -20.41 10.71
CA SER A 182 7.39 -19.94 11.92
C SER A 182 8.91 -19.72 11.73
N SER A 183 9.47 -20.07 10.58
CA SER A 183 10.87 -19.83 10.24
C SER A 183 11.01 -18.69 9.22
N PRO A 184 11.66 -17.56 9.57
CA PRO A 184 11.90 -16.44 8.64
C PRO A 184 12.67 -16.81 7.37
N GLY A 185 13.51 -17.87 7.45
CA GLY A 185 14.22 -18.40 6.29
C GLY A 185 13.29 -18.98 5.21
N SER A 186 12.10 -19.43 5.61
CA SER A 186 11.08 -19.97 4.69
C SER A 186 10.13 -18.92 4.13
N TRP A 187 10.17 -17.69 4.65
CA TRP A 187 9.38 -16.58 4.11
C TRP A 187 9.86 -16.20 2.71
N LYS A 188 8.92 -15.99 1.79
CA LYS A 188 9.22 -15.77 0.36
C LYS A 188 8.07 -15.06 -0.36
N ALA A 189 8.31 -14.61 -1.59
CA ALA A 189 7.22 -14.26 -2.49
C ALA A 189 6.28 -15.46 -2.67
N ALA A 190 4.97 -15.22 -2.60
CA ALA A 190 3.95 -16.27 -2.73
C ALA A 190 3.93 -16.90 -4.13
N SER A 191 4.51 -16.21 -5.13
CA SER A 191 4.63 -16.70 -6.50
C SER A 191 5.96 -16.28 -7.10
N THR A 192 6.51 -17.15 -7.96
CA THR A 192 7.76 -16.91 -8.67
C THR A 192 7.64 -17.30 -10.14
N ALA A 193 8.32 -16.57 -11.02
CA ALA A 193 8.45 -16.91 -12.44
C ALA A 193 9.92 -16.79 -12.84
N ALA A 194 10.45 -17.81 -13.53
CA ALA A 194 11.86 -17.87 -13.93
C ALA A 194 12.86 -17.60 -12.77
N GLY A 195 12.52 -18.07 -11.55
CA GLY A 195 13.35 -17.89 -10.36
C GLY A 195 13.28 -16.51 -9.69
N LYS A 196 12.49 -15.57 -10.23
CA LYS A 196 12.26 -14.24 -9.65
C LYS A 196 10.89 -14.16 -8.98
N PRO A 197 10.71 -13.27 -7.98
CA PRO A 197 9.37 -12.90 -7.49
C PRO A 197 8.45 -12.52 -8.65
N LYS A 198 7.22 -13.02 -8.63
CA LYS A 198 6.19 -12.69 -9.61
C LYS A 198 5.09 -11.89 -8.92
N PRO A 199 4.69 -10.71 -9.44
CA PRO A 199 3.59 -9.97 -8.86
C PRO A 199 2.28 -10.72 -9.03
N PHE A 200 1.41 -10.59 -8.03
CA PHE A 200 0.06 -11.14 -8.00
C PHE A 200 -0.82 -10.50 -9.09
N TYR A 201 -0.72 -9.18 -9.26
CA TYR A 201 -1.44 -8.41 -10.27
C TYR A 201 -0.57 -7.25 -10.77
N ILE A 202 -0.85 -6.73 -11.98
CA ILE A 202 -0.20 -5.52 -12.51
C ILE A 202 -1.30 -4.55 -12.97
N ALA A 203 -1.45 -3.43 -12.27
CA ALA A 203 -2.44 -2.42 -12.56
C ALA A 203 -2.07 -1.62 -13.80
N LYS A 204 -2.98 -1.60 -14.78
CA LYS A 204 -2.82 -0.91 -16.05
C LYS A 204 -4.11 -0.21 -16.44
N ASP A 205 -3.98 0.98 -17.00
CA ASP A 205 -5.10 1.69 -17.60
C ASP A 205 -5.61 0.98 -18.86
N SER A 206 -6.66 1.54 -19.46
CA SER A 206 -7.31 0.98 -20.65
C SER A 206 -6.38 0.92 -21.88
N ASN A 207 -5.29 1.71 -21.88
CA ASN A 207 -4.27 1.74 -22.92
C ASN A 207 -3.06 0.83 -22.62
N GLY A 208 -3.09 0.13 -21.48
CA GLY A 208 -2.01 -0.77 -21.05
C GLY A 208 -0.83 -0.08 -20.37
N LYS A 209 -0.91 1.23 -20.07
CA LYS A 209 0.11 1.94 -19.29
C LYS A 209 -0.07 1.57 -17.82
N VAL A 210 1.03 1.25 -17.14
CA VAL A 210 1.01 0.92 -15.70
C VAL A 210 0.48 2.09 -14.87
N GLN A 211 -0.18 1.79 -13.77
CA GLN A 211 -0.74 2.78 -12.86
C GLN A 211 -0.06 2.62 -11.48
N PRO A 212 0.61 3.64 -10.93
CA PRO A 212 1.32 3.52 -9.65
C PRO A 212 0.35 3.23 -8.50
N ILE A 213 0.81 2.53 -7.45
CA ILE A 213 -0.01 2.23 -6.27
C ILE A 213 0.66 2.82 -5.03
N THR A 214 0.13 3.96 -4.55
CA THR A 214 0.61 4.60 -3.31
C THR A 214 -0.41 4.57 -2.17
N SER A 215 -1.68 4.29 -2.48
CA SER A 215 -2.77 4.31 -1.51
C SER A 215 -2.64 3.27 -0.39
N GLY A 216 -2.01 2.13 -0.65
CA GLY A 216 -2.08 0.96 0.24
C GLY A 216 -3.18 0.00 -0.22
N ILE A 217 -3.29 -1.14 0.48
CA ILE A 217 -4.14 -2.25 0.04
C ILE A 217 -5.04 -2.69 1.19
N ALA A 218 -6.35 -2.70 0.95
CA ALA A 218 -7.29 -3.36 1.83
C ALA A 218 -7.52 -4.80 1.38
N VAL A 219 -7.67 -5.72 2.32
CA VAL A 219 -7.89 -7.14 2.00
C VAL A 219 -9.03 -7.67 2.86
N LYS A 220 -9.90 -8.47 2.23
CA LYS A 220 -10.95 -9.25 2.93
C LYS A 220 -10.95 -10.67 2.44
N ARG A 221 -11.60 -11.57 3.19
CA ARG A 221 -11.96 -12.90 2.69
C ARG A 221 -12.90 -12.78 1.50
N HIS A 222 -12.72 -13.67 0.52
CA HIS A 222 -13.62 -13.77 -0.62
C HIS A 222 -15.03 -14.19 -0.16
N PRO A 223 -16.12 -13.60 -0.71
CA PRO A 223 -17.48 -13.83 -0.23
C PRO A 223 -17.95 -15.29 -0.34
N GLU A 224 -17.45 -16.04 -1.34
CA GLU A 224 -17.83 -17.44 -1.57
C GLU A 224 -16.75 -18.45 -1.14
N PHE A 225 -15.49 -18.01 -0.98
CA PHE A 225 -14.33 -18.89 -0.76
C PHE A 225 -13.48 -18.35 0.39
N ILE A 226 -13.83 -18.71 1.62
CA ILE A 226 -13.30 -18.04 2.83
C ILE A 226 -11.78 -18.16 3.04
N GLU A 227 -11.13 -19.13 2.42
CA GLU A 227 -9.67 -19.34 2.45
C GLU A 227 -8.93 -18.53 1.37
N GLN A 228 -9.67 -17.75 0.59
CA GLN A 228 -9.18 -16.89 -0.49
C GLN A 228 -9.52 -15.44 -0.16
N THR A 229 -8.89 -14.51 -0.88
CA THR A 229 -9.02 -13.09 -0.55
C THR A 229 -9.44 -12.24 -1.74
N LEU A 230 -10.15 -11.15 -1.45
CA LEU A 230 -10.27 -10.00 -2.35
C LEU A 230 -9.27 -8.93 -1.90
N VAL A 231 -8.45 -8.48 -2.85
CA VAL A 231 -7.38 -7.51 -2.66
C VAL A 231 -7.83 -6.20 -3.33
N LEU A 232 -8.14 -5.18 -2.53
CA LEU A 232 -8.76 -3.93 -2.95
C LEU A 232 -7.80 -2.75 -2.81
N PHE A 233 -7.60 -1.99 -3.88
CA PHE A 233 -6.63 -0.89 -3.90
C PHE A 233 -6.97 0.13 -4.97
N GLY A 234 -6.59 1.38 -4.73
CA GLY A 234 -6.69 2.46 -5.69
C GLY A 234 -5.33 2.79 -6.32
N THR A 235 -5.33 3.20 -7.58
CA THR A 235 -4.11 3.66 -8.25
C THR A 235 -3.97 5.18 -8.21
N GLY A 236 -2.73 5.64 -8.28
CA GLY A 236 -2.35 7.04 -8.20
C GLY A 236 -1.06 7.27 -7.41
N SER A 237 -0.39 8.38 -7.73
CA SER A 237 0.69 8.99 -6.95
C SER A 237 0.36 10.46 -6.68
N TYR A 238 0.73 10.93 -5.49
CA TYR A 238 0.61 12.35 -5.12
C TYR A 238 1.67 12.76 -4.10
N PHE A 239 2.93 12.47 -4.40
CA PHE A 239 4.09 12.82 -3.59
C PHE A 239 5.19 13.57 -4.36
N GLN A 240 5.15 13.53 -5.69
CA GLN A 240 6.10 14.23 -6.56
C GLN A 240 5.54 15.59 -6.97
N THR A 241 6.43 16.54 -7.23
CA THR A 241 6.06 17.86 -7.77
C THR A 241 5.44 17.80 -9.16
N THR A 242 5.70 16.72 -9.91
CA THR A 242 5.14 16.46 -11.24
C THR A 242 3.77 15.80 -11.21
N ASP A 243 3.36 15.20 -10.10
CA ASP A 243 2.10 14.46 -10.00
C ASP A 243 0.87 15.30 -10.36
N PRO A 244 0.71 16.58 -9.96
CA PRO A 244 -0.46 17.38 -10.32
C PRO A 244 -0.65 17.58 -11.83
N ALA A 245 0.42 17.45 -12.62
CA ALA A 245 0.37 17.57 -14.08
C ALA A 245 0.13 16.23 -14.79
N ASP A 246 0.27 15.09 -14.10
CA ASP A 246 -0.05 13.78 -14.67
C ASP A 246 -1.57 13.61 -14.71
N ILE A 247 -2.10 13.44 -15.92
CA ILE A 247 -3.53 13.29 -16.19
C ILE A 247 -3.91 11.85 -16.54
N GLN A 248 -3.02 10.88 -16.30
CA GLN A 248 -3.31 9.47 -16.53
C GLN A 248 -4.59 9.05 -15.79
N GLU A 249 -5.47 8.34 -16.52
CA GLU A 249 -6.65 7.70 -15.97
C GLU A 249 -6.25 6.73 -14.85
N GLN A 250 -6.84 6.89 -13.66
CA GLN A 250 -6.63 6.00 -12.53
C GLN A 250 -7.86 5.13 -12.27
N THR A 251 -7.65 4.04 -11.53
CA THR A 251 -8.65 3.00 -11.36
C THR A 251 -8.63 2.48 -9.93
N PHE A 252 -9.81 2.20 -9.38
CA PHE A 252 -9.96 1.37 -8.20
C PHE A 252 -10.15 -0.10 -8.61
N TYR A 253 -9.43 -1.02 -7.97
CA TYR A 253 -9.48 -2.45 -8.25
C TYR A 253 -9.92 -3.23 -7.02
N ALA A 254 -10.61 -4.34 -7.25
CA ALA A 254 -10.71 -5.46 -6.33
C ALA A 254 -10.36 -6.73 -7.09
N ILE A 255 -9.28 -7.40 -6.70
CA ILE A 255 -8.74 -8.56 -7.40
C ILE A 255 -8.91 -9.80 -6.52
N TRP A 256 -9.47 -10.87 -7.09
CA TRP A 256 -9.60 -12.16 -6.41
C TRP A 256 -8.27 -12.90 -6.44
N ASP A 257 -7.69 -13.08 -5.26
CA ASP A 257 -6.60 -14.02 -5.03
C ASP A 257 -7.16 -15.39 -4.70
N ASP A 258 -7.16 -16.27 -5.70
CA ASP A 258 -7.63 -17.64 -5.58
C ASP A 258 -6.54 -18.64 -5.15
N ASN A 259 -5.37 -18.13 -4.72
CA ASN A 259 -4.19 -18.89 -4.32
C ASN A 259 -3.59 -19.80 -5.42
N THR A 260 -3.92 -19.57 -6.70
CA THR A 260 -3.41 -20.40 -7.82
C THR A 260 -2.12 -19.89 -8.47
N ALA A 261 -1.54 -18.80 -7.96
CA ALA A 261 -0.41 -18.07 -8.58
C ALA A 261 -0.69 -17.51 -9.99
N SER A 262 -1.95 -17.56 -10.43
CA SER A 262 -2.42 -16.94 -11.67
C SER A 262 -2.33 -15.42 -11.55
N GLN A 263 -1.89 -14.78 -12.63
CA GLN A 263 -1.97 -13.32 -12.77
C GLN A 263 -3.03 -13.05 -13.82
N TYR A 264 -4.13 -12.42 -13.42
CA TYR A 264 -5.24 -12.09 -14.30
C TYR A 264 -5.09 -10.67 -14.82
N ASP A 265 -5.52 -10.43 -16.06
CA ASP A 265 -5.57 -9.09 -16.64
C ASP A 265 -6.95 -8.46 -16.40
N ARG A 266 -7.02 -7.15 -16.60
CA ARG A 266 -8.25 -6.33 -16.49
C ARG A 266 -9.46 -6.89 -17.25
N SER A 267 -9.25 -7.64 -18.35
CA SER A 267 -10.31 -8.30 -19.12
C SER A 267 -11.04 -9.43 -18.39
N LYS A 268 -10.49 -9.92 -17.27
CA LYS A 268 -11.12 -10.92 -16.38
C LYS A 268 -11.88 -10.30 -15.23
N LEU A 269 -11.91 -8.98 -15.13
CA LEU A 269 -12.59 -8.26 -14.08
C LEU A 269 -13.91 -7.70 -14.61
N LEU A 270 -14.91 -7.62 -13.74
CA LEU A 270 -16.14 -6.89 -14.05
C LEU A 270 -15.85 -5.38 -14.05
N GLU A 271 -16.22 -4.69 -15.13
CA GLU A 271 -16.17 -3.23 -15.17
C GLU A 271 -17.37 -2.65 -14.41
N GLN A 272 -17.10 -1.74 -13.47
CA GLN A 272 -18.08 -0.84 -12.86
C GLN A 272 -17.80 0.60 -13.32
N LYS A 273 -18.85 1.41 -13.41
CA LYS A 273 -18.82 2.77 -13.97
C LYS A 273 -19.40 3.79 -13.01
N ILE A 274 -18.82 4.98 -13.03
CA ILE A 274 -19.50 6.20 -12.60
C ILE A 274 -20.31 6.69 -13.81
N LEU A 275 -21.63 6.68 -13.70
CA LEU A 275 -22.56 6.94 -14.80
C LEU A 275 -22.87 8.43 -14.96
N SER A 276 -23.07 9.12 -13.84
CA SER A 276 -23.34 10.56 -13.81
C SER A 276 -22.99 11.17 -12.46
N VAL A 277 -22.89 12.50 -12.44
CA VAL A 277 -22.86 13.32 -11.22
C VAL A 277 -24.18 14.07 -11.15
N GLU A 278 -24.90 13.91 -10.04
CA GLU A 278 -26.20 14.52 -9.80
C GLU A 278 -26.14 15.46 -8.60
N SER A 279 -26.73 16.64 -8.72
CA SER A 279 -26.92 17.56 -7.59
C SER A 279 -28.25 17.28 -6.89
N VAL A 280 -28.21 17.05 -5.58
CA VAL A 280 -29.38 16.75 -4.75
C VAL A 280 -29.46 17.74 -3.60
N THR A 281 -30.60 18.42 -3.47
CA THR A 281 -30.91 19.28 -2.32
C THR A 281 -31.29 18.41 -1.12
N GLY A 282 -30.50 18.48 -0.05
CA GLY A 282 -30.80 17.79 1.20
C GLY A 282 -32.04 18.36 1.91
N LEU A 283 -32.56 17.63 2.89
CA LEU A 283 -33.67 18.10 3.73
C LEU A 283 -33.33 19.38 4.53
N ASP A 284 -32.04 19.65 4.70
CA ASP A 284 -31.47 20.86 5.29
C ASP A 284 -31.38 22.04 4.31
N GLY A 285 -31.83 21.86 3.06
CA GLY A 285 -31.75 22.86 2.00
C GLY A 285 -30.34 23.04 1.42
N ILE A 286 -29.40 22.16 1.74
CA ILE A 286 -28.02 22.22 1.25
C ILE A 286 -27.87 21.26 0.05
N ASP A 287 -27.46 21.82 -1.08
CA ASP A 287 -27.13 21.04 -2.28
C ASP A 287 -25.84 20.26 -2.08
N ARG A 288 -25.85 19.00 -2.50
CA ARG A 288 -24.70 18.10 -2.48
C ARG A 288 -24.63 17.35 -3.80
N GLU A 289 -23.42 17.12 -4.28
CA GLU A 289 -23.20 16.33 -5.48
C GLU A 289 -23.00 14.85 -5.10
N PHE A 290 -23.58 13.96 -5.90
CA PHE A 290 -23.47 12.52 -5.75
C PHE A 290 -23.07 11.89 -7.07
N ARG A 291 -22.18 10.90 -7.01
CA ARG A 291 -21.87 10.03 -8.15
C ARG A 291 -22.85 8.86 -8.17
N VAL A 292 -23.50 8.66 -9.30
CA VAL A 292 -24.32 7.49 -9.56
C VAL A 292 -23.44 6.40 -10.15
N THR A 293 -23.33 5.26 -9.49
CA THR A 293 -22.56 4.10 -9.95
C THR A 293 -23.46 3.10 -10.69
N SER A 294 -22.84 2.29 -11.55
CA SER A 294 -23.51 1.12 -12.12
C SER A 294 -23.88 0.11 -11.03
N SER A 295 -25.01 -0.58 -11.20
CA SER A 295 -25.51 -1.53 -10.20
C SER A 295 -26.01 -2.81 -10.86
N GLY A 296 -25.54 -3.94 -10.33
CA GLY A 296 -26.04 -5.26 -10.71
C GLY A 296 -27.49 -5.53 -10.31
N ASP A 297 -28.06 -4.73 -9.40
CA ASP A 297 -29.49 -4.83 -9.05
C ASP A 297 -30.38 -4.13 -10.10
N ILE A 298 -29.85 -3.11 -10.78
CA ILE A 298 -30.57 -2.35 -11.82
C ILE A 298 -30.35 -2.98 -13.19
N ASP A 299 -29.10 -3.32 -13.54
CA ASP A 299 -28.73 -3.96 -14.80
C ASP A 299 -27.84 -5.19 -14.54
N PRO A 300 -28.46 -6.33 -14.18
CA PRO A 300 -27.74 -7.55 -13.84
C PRO A 300 -27.03 -8.18 -15.04
N ALA A 301 -27.42 -7.86 -16.27
CA ALA A 301 -26.78 -8.43 -17.45
C ALA A 301 -25.35 -7.90 -17.64
N ASN A 302 -25.11 -6.65 -17.24
CA ASN A 302 -23.82 -5.98 -17.44
C ASN A 302 -23.02 -5.76 -16.15
N TYR A 303 -23.67 -5.60 -14.98
CA TYR A 303 -22.99 -5.15 -13.75
C TYR A 303 -23.14 -6.10 -12.55
N LYS A 304 -23.71 -7.29 -12.75
CA LYS A 304 -23.74 -8.33 -11.71
C LYS A 304 -22.45 -9.13 -11.73
N ILE A 305 -21.79 -9.24 -10.58
CA ILE A 305 -20.60 -10.07 -10.45
C ILE A 305 -20.97 -11.56 -10.50
N ASP A 306 -20.21 -12.31 -11.29
CA ASP A 306 -20.31 -13.75 -11.47
C ASP A 306 -18.93 -14.35 -11.19
N TRP A 307 -18.74 -14.90 -10.00
CA TRP A 307 -17.45 -15.46 -9.56
C TRP A 307 -17.03 -16.72 -10.34
N THR A 308 -17.88 -17.27 -11.21
CA THR A 308 -17.46 -18.31 -12.15
C THR A 308 -16.75 -17.74 -13.38
N LYS A 309 -16.90 -16.45 -13.65
CA LYS A 309 -16.33 -15.75 -14.83
C LYS A 309 -15.34 -14.65 -14.46
N HIS A 310 -15.70 -13.85 -13.46
CA HIS A 310 -14.95 -12.67 -13.04
C HIS A 310 -13.93 -13.03 -11.95
N LYS A 311 -12.77 -12.41 -12.03
CA LYS A 311 -11.67 -12.51 -11.05
C LYS A 311 -11.56 -11.25 -10.19
N GLY A 312 -12.70 -10.60 -9.98
CA GLY A 312 -12.82 -9.33 -9.29
C GLY A 312 -13.56 -8.29 -10.12
N TRP A 313 -13.36 -7.02 -9.78
CA TRP A 313 -13.98 -5.88 -10.45
C TRP A 313 -13.03 -4.68 -10.46
N PHE A 314 -13.30 -3.70 -11.32
CA PHE A 314 -12.61 -2.41 -11.30
C PHE A 314 -13.58 -1.26 -11.58
N MET A 315 -13.22 -0.07 -11.13
CA MET A 315 -13.92 1.18 -11.40
C MET A 315 -12.91 2.23 -11.85
N THR A 316 -13.01 2.65 -13.10
CA THR A 316 -12.20 3.76 -13.61
C THR A 316 -12.76 5.09 -13.13
N LEU A 317 -11.85 5.96 -12.67
CA LEU A 317 -12.17 7.31 -12.25
C LEU A 317 -12.41 8.21 -13.46
N THR A 318 -13.39 9.11 -13.38
CA THR A 318 -13.90 9.83 -14.55
C THR A 318 -13.34 11.24 -14.70
N GLU A 319 -12.84 11.84 -13.62
CA GLU A 319 -12.22 13.15 -13.69
C GLU A 319 -10.77 13.06 -14.21
N THR A 320 -10.37 14.01 -15.05
CA THR A 320 -9.02 14.07 -15.59
C THR A 320 -8.00 14.24 -14.47
N GLY A 321 -7.07 13.28 -14.34
CA GLY A 321 -6.04 13.31 -13.30
C GLY A 321 -6.55 12.95 -11.89
N GLU A 322 -7.81 12.52 -11.76
CA GLU A 322 -8.36 11.96 -10.53
C GLU A 322 -7.61 10.70 -10.12
N ARG A 323 -7.30 10.57 -8.83
CA ARG A 323 -6.45 9.49 -8.31
C ARG A 323 -6.76 9.14 -6.87
N ILE A 324 -6.18 8.04 -6.40
CA ILE A 324 -6.34 7.55 -5.04
C ILE A 324 -4.95 7.38 -4.42
N ASN A 325 -4.68 8.15 -3.38
CA ASN A 325 -3.41 8.17 -2.66
C ASN A 325 -3.55 7.86 -1.16
N VAL A 326 -4.77 7.54 -0.71
CA VAL A 326 -5.08 7.18 0.68
C VAL A 326 -5.65 5.78 0.74
N GLU A 327 -5.28 5.03 1.77
CA GLU A 327 -5.67 3.64 1.95
C GLU A 327 -7.18 3.48 2.05
N PRO A 328 -7.79 2.59 1.24
CA PRO A 328 -9.21 2.37 1.30
C PRO A 328 -9.59 1.60 2.58
N ILE A 329 -10.76 1.89 3.14
CA ILE A 329 -11.22 1.32 4.40
C ILE A 329 -12.34 0.32 4.12
N LEU A 330 -12.15 -0.92 4.58
CA LEU A 330 -13.20 -1.93 4.62
C LEU A 330 -14.05 -1.77 5.88
N ARG A 331 -15.37 -1.66 5.70
CA ARG A 331 -16.32 -1.65 6.81
C ARG A 331 -17.55 -2.47 6.47
N GLY A 332 -17.72 -3.59 7.17
CA GLY A 332 -18.74 -4.58 6.82
C GLY A 332 -18.51 -5.10 5.40
N ASN A 333 -19.51 -5.01 4.54
CA ASN A 333 -19.38 -5.41 3.13
C ASN A 333 -19.11 -4.25 2.16
N ARG A 334 -18.76 -3.07 2.68
CA ARG A 334 -18.50 -1.87 1.88
C ARG A 334 -17.03 -1.51 1.89
N ILE A 335 -16.57 -0.98 0.76
CA ILE A 335 -15.25 -0.38 0.61
C ILE A 335 -15.44 1.12 0.47
N ILE A 336 -14.77 1.88 1.34
CA ILE A 336 -14.80 3.33 1.35
C ILE A 336 -13.42 3.81 0.88
N PHE A 337 -13.38 4.67 -0.11
CA PHE A 337 -12.13 5.24 -0.61
C PHE A 337 -12.32 6.70 -0.98
N VAL A 338 -11.27 7.50 -0.81
CA VAL A 338 -11.28 8.91 -1.15
C VAL A 338 -10.44 9.13 -2.39
N THR A 339 -11.01 9.83 -3.37
CA THR A 339 -10.30 10.26 -4.57
C THR A 339 -9.93 11.74 -4.44
N LEU A 340 -8.88 12.14 -5.14
CA LEU A 340 -8.43 13.52 -5.27
C LEU A 340 -8.20 13.82 -6.75
N THR A 341 -8.69 14.96 -7.20
CA THR A 341 -8.33 15.54 -8.50
C THR A 341 -7.47 16.78 -8.25
N PRO A 342 -6.15 16.72 -8.52
CA PRO A 342 -5.27 17.85 -8.34
C PRO A 342 -5.61 19.00 -9.30
N LEU A 343 -5.40 20.24 -8.85
CA LEU A 343 -5.35 21.38 -9.76
C LEU A 343 -3.96 21.46 -10.40
N THR A 344 -3.93 21.82 -11.68
CA THR A 344 -2.67 22.02 -12.43
C THR A 344 -1.97 23.32 -12.09
N ASP A 345 -2.68 24.31 -11.51
CA ASP A 345 -2.11 25.59 -11.07
C ASP A 345 -1.77 25.57 -9.56
N PRO A 346 -0.47 25.54 -9.19
CA PRO A 346 -0.02 25.51 -7.80
C PRO A 346 -0.30 26.82 -7.03
N CYS A 347 -0.66 27.91 -7.71
CA CYS A 347 -1.02 29.18 -7.10
C CYS A 347 -2.54 29.33 -6.83
N SER A 348 -3.36 28.42 -7.36
CA SER A 348 -4.79 28.40 -7.10
C SER A 348 -5.11 27.62 -5.83
N SER A 349 -5.98 28.14 -4.97
CA SER A 349 -6.44 27.39 -3.79
C SER A 349 -7.48 26.36 -4.23
N GLY A 350 -7.13 25.08 -4.28
CA GLY A 350 -8.13 24.02 -4.44
C GLY A 350 -7.63 22.68 -5.02
N GLY A 351 -8.59 21.76 -5.06
CA GLY A 351 -8.59 20.39 -5.60
C GLY A 351 -9.98 19.82 -5.30
N SER A 352 -10.53 18.95 -6.14
CA SER A 352 -11.79 18.26 -5.83
C SER A 352 -11.51 16.89 -5.20
N SER A 353 -12.43 16.40 -4.41
CA SER A 353 -12.33 15.07 -3.81
C SER A 353 -13.70 14.40 -3.76
N TRP A 354 -13.73 13.10 -3.97
CA TRP A 354 -14.92 12.29 -3.75
C TRP A 354 -14.71 11.30 -2.64
N ILE A 355 -15.70 11.16 -1.76
CA ILE A 355 -15.81 9.99 -0.90
C ILE A 355 -16.68 8.99 -1.66
N MET A 356 -16.07 7.87 -2.04
CA MET A 356 -16.73 6.77 -2.72
C MET A 356 -17.03 5.67 -1.72
N GLU A 357 -18.23 5.11 -1.76
CA GLU A 357 -18.62 3.96 -0.95
C GLU A 357 -19.43 2.98 -1.81
N VAL A 358 -18.82 1.84 -2.14
CA VAL A 358 -19.42 0.81 -2.99
C VAL A 358 -19.39 -0.55 -2.31
N SER A 359 -20.13 -1.51 -2.86
CA SER A 359 -20.01 -2.91 -2.44
C SER A 359 -18.57 -3.39 -2.65
N SER A 360 -17.95 -3.93 -1.59
CA SER A 360 -16.59 -4.50 -1.69
C SER A 360 -16.55 -5.76 -2.58
N ASP A 361 -17.67 -6.49 -2.68
CA ASP A 361 -17.74 -7.72 -3.48
C ASP A 361 -17.90 -7.42 -4.97
N SER A 362 -18.69 -6.40 -5.33
CA SER A 362 -19.13 -6.19 -6.71
C SER A 362 -18.71 -4.85 -7.32
N GLY A 363 -18.34 -3.86 -6.50
CA GLY A 363 -18.02 -2.50 -6.94
C GLY A 363 -19.23 -1.66 -7.35
N SER A 364 -20.43 -2.16 -7.10
CA SER A 364 -21.72 -1.49 -7.35
C SER A 364 -22.10 -0.51 -6.26
#